data_AF-A0A6P7G5K4-F1
#
_entry.id   AF-A0A6P7G5K4-F1
#
_cell.length_a   1.000
_cell.length_b   1.000
_cell.length_c   1.000
_cell.angle_alpha   90.00
_cell.angle_beta   90.00
_cell.angle_gamma   90.00
#
_symmetry.space_group_name_H-M   'P 1'
#
loop_
_entity.id
_entity.type
_entity.pdbx_description
1 polymer ?
#
loop_
_entity_poly.entity_id
_entity_poly.type
_entity_poly.pdbx_seq_one_letter_code
_entity_poly.pdbx_strand_id
1 'polypeptide(L)'
;MKLVIFVTILALIGLVQPVYIPEEDESVQVPVEFPLECQACEAFAKLIGELVEKELPKDYVEKEAEKLCEKLGGSLKTFCLEHLVPVVDKIYDEIVKHTSAKGVCELLGFC
;
A
#
# COMPACT_ATOMS: atom_id res chain seq x y z
N MET A 1 15.87 49.82 17.22
CA MET A 1 17.17 49.75 16.51
C MET A 1 18.23 48.87 17.19
N LYS A 2 17.91 48.09 18.24
CA LYS A 2 18.85 47.10 18.83
C LYS A 2 18.63 45.65 18.31
N LEU A 3 17.47 45.37 17.73
CA LEU A 3 17.10 44.04 17.21
C LEU A 3 17.76 43.70 15.85
N VAL A 4 18.07 44.72 15.04
CA VAL A 4 18.70 44.54 13.71
C VAL A 4 20.18 44.15 13.82
N ILE A 5 20.85 44.59 14.89
CA ILE A 5 22.28 44.31 15.13
C ILE A 5 22.50 42.85 15.56
N PHE A 6 21.52 42.23 16.23
CA PHE A 6 21.61 40.82 16.62
C PHE A 6 21.50 39.88 15.42
N VAL A 7 20.69 40.25 14.42
CA VAL A 7 20.44 39.44 13.22
C VAL A 7 21.65 39.43 12.30
N THR A 8 22.42 40.53 12.21
CA THR A 8 23.62 40.59 11.35
C THR A 8 24.82 39.85 11.94
N ILE A 9 24.95 39.79 13.27
CA ILE A 9 26.05 39.08 13.94
C ILE A 9 25.88 37.56 13.83
N LEU A 10 24.63 37.06 13.82
CA LEU A 10 24.34 35.62 13.68
C LEU A 10 24.60 35.08 12.27
N ALA A 11 24.65 35.94 11.24
CA ALA A 11 24.86 35.52 9.85
C ALA A 11 26.33 35.19 9.50
N LEU A 12 27.30 35.55 10.34
CA LEU A 12 28.74 35.35 10.06
C LEU A 12 29.33 34.08 10.69
N ILE A 13 28.61 33.43 11.60
CA ILE A 13 29.02 32.14 12.17
C ILE A 13 28.22 31.06 11.44
N GLY A 14 28.73 30.62 10.29
CA GLY A 14 28.06 29.66 9.41
C GLY A 14 27.94 28.23 9.96
N LEU A 15 27.25 28.03 11.08
CA LEU A 15 26.93 26.72 11.64
C LEU A 15 25.58 26.70 12.39
N VAL A 16 24.49 27.10 11.76
CA VAL A 16 23.17 26.53 12.09
C VAL A 16 22.37 26.47 10.80
N GLN A 17 22.22 25.28 10.23
CA GLN A 17 21.17 25.05 9.25
C GLN A 17 19.84 25.22 9.99
N PRO A 18 18.93 26.12 9.55
CA PRO A 18 17.55 26.02 9.99
C PRO A 18 17.06 24.64 9.55
N VAL A 19 16.75 23.79 10.52
CA VAL A 19 15.96 22.58 10.30
C VAL A 19 14.66 23.05 9.64
N TYR A 20 14.53 22.78 8.35
CA TYR A 20 13.30 23.00 7.62
C TYR A 20 12.31 21.93 8.06
N ILE A 21 11.43 22.29 8.99
CA ILE A 21 10.23 21.54 9.33
C ILE A 21 9.15 22.08 8.38
N PRO A 22 8.69 21.33 7.37
CA PRO A 22 7.52 21.75 6.63
C PRO A 22 6.31 21.66 7.58
N GLU A 23 5.65 22.80 7.76
CA GLU A 23 4.42 22.93 8.55
C GLU A 23 3.31 22.10 7.90
N GLU A 24 2.59 21.31 8.71
CA GLU A 24 1.29 20.76 8.34
C GLU A 24 0.31 21.92 8.14
N ASP A 25 -0.02 22.25 6.88
CA ASP A 25 -1.35 22.69 6.40
C ASP A 25 -1.21 23.23 4.96
N GLU A 26 -1.44 22.37 3.96
CA GLU A 26 -2.14 22.75 2.72
C GLU A 26 -2.61 21.45 2.05
N SER A 27 -3.89 21.35 1.69
CA SER A 27 -4.52 20.15 1.12
C SER A 27 -3.94 19.79 -0.25
N VAL A 28 -2.83 19.05 -0.26
CA VAL A 28 -2.33 18.38 -1.46
C VAL A 28 -3.11 17.07 -1.60
N GLN A 29 -3.95 16.97 -2.63
CA GLN A 29 -4.48 15.66 -3.04
C GLN A 29 -3.33 14.86 -3.66
N VAL A 30 -2.55 14.20 -2.80
CA VAL A 30 -1.67 13.12 -3.24
C VAL A 30 -2.59 11.97 -3.69
N PRO A 31 -2.35 11.34 -4.84
CA PRO A 31 -2.98 10.06 -5.15
C PRO A 31 -2.49 9.03 -4.12
N VAL A 32 -3.24 8.87 -3.03
CA VAL A 32 -2.99 7.84 -1.99
C VAL A 32 -3.59 6.49 -2.42
N GLU A 33 -3.92 6.31 -3.70
CA GLU A 33 -4.51 5.06 -4.18
C GLU A 33 -3.43 3.97 -4.30
N PHE A 34 -2.31 4.25 -4.98
CA PHE A 34 -1.26 3.24 -5.20
C PHE A 34 -0.71 2.55 -3.94
N PRO A 35 -0.41 3.27 -2.82
CA PRO A 35 0.07 2.62 -1.60
C PRO A 35 -0.99 1.71 -0.95
N LEU A 36 -2.26 2.10 -1.02
CA LEU A 36 -3.36 1.36 -0.40
C LEU A 36 -3.74 0.13 -1.24
N GLU A 37 -3.76 0.27 -2.55
CA GLU A 37 -4.00 -0.82 -3.51
C GLU A 37 -2.91 -1.89 -3.40
N CYS A 38 -1.64 -1.47 -3.34
CA CYS A 38 -0.50 -2.36 -3.13
C CYS A 38 -0.64 -3.14 -1.82
N GLN A 39 -0.95 -2.46 -0.71
CA GLN A 39 -1.14 -3.10 0.60
C GLN A 39 -2.34 -4.05 0.61
N ALA A 40 -3.45 -3.67 -0.02
CA ALA A 40 -4.64 -4.50 -0.12
C ALA A 40 -4.36 -5.77 -0.94
N CYS A 41 -3.69 -5.62 -2.09
CA CYS A 41 -3.27 -6.76 -2.90
C CYS A 41 -2.33 -7.67 -2.11
N GLU A 42 -1.29 -7.13 -1.44
CA GLU A 42 -0.34 -7.94 -0.70
C GLU A 42 -1.00 -8.74 0.43
N ALA A 43 -1.92 -8.11 1.17
CA ALA A 43 -2.67 -8.77 2.23
C ALA A 43 -3.56 -9.89 1.66
N PHE A 44 -4.23 -9.63 0.55
CA PHE A 44 -5.08 -10.59 -0.14
C PHE A 44 -4.29 -11.78 -0.70
N ALA A 45 -3.15 -11.51 -1.34
CA ALA A 45 -2.25 -12.52 -1.87
C ALA A 45 -1.62 -13.39 -0.75
N LYS A 46 -1.29 -12.81 0.41
CA LYS A 46 -0.86 -13.60 1.58
C LYS A 46 -1.94 -14.59 2.03
N LEU A 47 -3.19 -14.14 2.10
CA LEU A 47 -4.32 -15.01 2.48
C LEU A 47 -4.53 -16.14 1.46
N ILE A 48 -4.42 -15.84 0.16
CA ILE A 48 -4.44 -16.89 -0.87
C ILE A 48 -3.27 -17.86 -0.68
N GLY A 49 -2.09 -17.37 -0.35
CA GLY A 49 -0.92 -18.21 -0.08
C GLY A 49 -1.12 -19.17 1.08
N GLU A 50 -1.77 -18.74 2.17
CA GLU A 50 -2.14 -19.64 3.28
C GLU A 50 -3.10 -20.76 2.85
N LEU A 51 -3.93 -20.52 1.83
CA LEU A 51 -4.83 -21.52 1.29
C LEU A 51 -4.11 -22.47 0.32
N VAL A 52 -3.16 -21.96 -0.46
CA VAL A 52 -2.27 -22.75 -1.32
C VAL A 52 -1.40 -23.69 -0.49
N GLU A 53 -0.83 -23.21 0.63
CA GLU A 53 -0.03 -24.03 1.55
C GLU A 53 -0.83 -25.18 2.19
N LYS A 54 -2.15 -25.02 2.28
CA LYS A 54 -3.09 -26.06 2.75
C LYS A 54 -3.54 -27.00 1.64
N GLU A 55 -2.95 -26.89 0.44
CA GLU A 55 -3.28 -27.68 -0.75
C GLU A 55 -4.76 -27.59 -1.13
N LEU A 56 -5.41 -26.45 -0.84
CA LEU A 56 -6.83 -26.27 -1.14
C LEU A 56 -7.02 -26.05 -2.64
N PRO A 57 -8.05 -26.69 -3.24
CA PRO A 57 -8.27 -26.57 -4.67
C PRO A 57 -8.67 -25.14 -5.04
N LYS A 58 -8.32 -24.72 -6.26
CA LYS A 58 -8.52 -23.34 -6.73
C LYS A 58 -9.98 -22.85 -6.58
N ASP A 59 -10.96 -23.69 -6.90
CA ASP A 59 -12.39 -23.34 -6.81
C ASP A 59 -12.85 -23.08 -5.37
N TYR A 60 -12.20 -23.70 -4.38
CA TYR A 60 -12.41 -23.40 -2.97
C TYR A 60 -11.80 -22.06 -2.60
N VAL A 61 -10.57 -21.79 -3.09
CA VAL A 61 -9.87 -20.52 -2.85
C VAL A 61 -10.63 -19.34 -3.42
N GLU A 62 -11.14 -19.44 -4.64
CA GLU A 62 -11.99 -18.42 -5.28
C GLU A 62 -13.19 -18.05 -4.39
N LYS A 63 -13.92 -19.06 -3.89
CA LYS A 63 -15.09 -18.86 -3.02
C LYS A 63 -14.71 -18.22 -1.69
N GLU A 64 -13.60 -18.62 -1.08
CA GLU A 64 -13.15 -18.03 0.18
C GLU A 64 -12.64 -16.60 0.00
N ALA A 65 -12.00 -16.31 -1.14
CA ALA A 65 -11.56 -14.97 -1.51
C ALA A 65 -12.75 -14.01 -1.73
N GLU A 66 -13.80 -14.48 -2.41
CA GLU A 66 -15.04 -13.71 -2.58
C GLU A 66 -15.71 -13.42 -1.22
N LYS A 67 -15.91 -14.45 -0.38
CA LYS A 67 -16.48 -14.29 0.98
C LYS A 67 -15.65 -13.36 1.86
N LEU A 68 -14.33 -13.36 1.71
CA LEU A 68 -13.45 -12.44 2.43
C LEU A 68 -13.76 -11.00 2.01
N CYS A 69 -13.78 -10.72 0.71
CA CYS A 69 -14.10 -9.39 0.19
C CYS A 69 -15.50 -8.92 0.59
N GLU A 70 -16.49 -9.82 0.62
CA GLU A 70 -17.86 -9.49 1.02
C GLU A 70 -17.99 -8.98 2.46
N LYS A 71 -17.09 -9.44 3.36
CA LYS A 71 -17.02 -9.04 4.78
C LYS A 71 -16.37 -7.68 5.00
N LEU A 72 -15.68 -7.14 3.99
CA LEU A 72 -15.07 -5.81 4.08
C LEU A 72 -16.15 -4.72 4.01
N GLY A 73 -15.79 -3.50 4.43
CA GLY A 73 -16.66 -2.34 4.36
C GLY A 73 -16.14 -1.26 3.42
N GLY A 74 -17.03 -0.38 2.96
CA GLY A 74 -16.68 0.84 2.23
C GLY A 74 -15.93 0.59 0.91
N SER A 75 -15.02 1.51 0.57
CA SER A 75 -14.22 1.46 -0.66
C SER A 75 -13.33 0.23 -0.77
N LEU A 76 -12.86 -0.32 0.36
CA LEU A 76 -12.03 -1.52 0.36
C LEU A 76 -12.81 -2.76 -0.10
N LYS A 77 -14.10 -2.86 0.25
CA LYS A 77 -14.98 -3.92 -0.29
C LYS A 77 -15.10 -3.82 -1.80
N THR A 78 -15.38 -2.62 -2.32
CA THR A 78 -15.49 -2.37 -3.76
C THR A 78 -14.19 -2.73 -4.45
N PHE A 79 -13.04 -2.24 -3.95
CA PHE A 79 -11.74 -2.55 -4.52
C PHE A 79 -11.45 -4.06 -4.54
N CYS A 80 -11.71 -4.75 -3.43
CA CYS A 80 -11.49 -6.19 -3.31
C CYS A 80 -12.34 -6.97 -4.32
N LEU A 81 -13.64 -6.68 -4.41
CA LEU A 81 -14.58 -7.36 -5.30
C LEU A 81 -14.32 -7.04 -6.78
N GLU A 82 -14.00 -5.80 -7.13
CA GLU A 82 -13.87 -5.36 -8.52
C GLU A 82 -12.48 -5.56 -9.11
N HIS A 83 -11.43 -5.59 -8.26
CA HIS A 83 -10.04 -5.65 -8.75
C HIS A 83 -9.27 -6.88 -8.27
N LEU A 84 -9.51 -7.37 -7.04
CA LEU A 84 -8.75 -8.51 -6.49
C LEU A 84 -9.41 -9.86 -6.77
N VAL A 85 -10.73 -9.98 -6.58
CA VAL A 85 -11.49 -11.22 -6.87
C VAL A 85 -11.30 -11.70 -8.31
N PRO A 86 -11.41 -10.85 -9.35
CA PRO A 86 -11.29 -11.29 -10.74
C PRO A 86 -9.91 -11.87 -11.11
N VAL A 87 -8.89 -11.61 -10.29
CA VAL A 87 -7.51 -12.07 -10.51
C VAL A 87 -7.05 -13.12 -9.50
N VAL A 88 -7.95 -13.65 -8.65
CA VAL A 88 -7.63 -14.70 -7.65
C VAL A 88 -6.96 -15.90 -8.30
N ASP A 89 -7.44 -16.37 -9.44
CA ASP A 89 -6.87 -17.51 -10.16
C ASP A 89 -5.41 -17.29 -10.52
N LYS A 90 -5.10 -16.06 -10.97
CA LYS A 90 -3.74 -15.67 -11.34
C LYS A 90 -2.86 -15.53 -10.11
N ILE A 91 -3.39 -14.98 -9.01
CA ILE A 91 -2.66 -14.91 -7.73
C ILE A 91 -2.35 -16.32 -7.23
N TYR A 92 -3.32 -17.23 -7.25
CA TYR A 92 -3.15 -18.64 -6.89
C TYR A 92 -2.05 -19.30 -7.73
N ASP A 93 -2.13 -19.17 -9.06
CA ASP A 93 -1.17 -19.80 -9.98
C ASP A 93 0.26 -19.27 -9.81
N GLU A 94 0.43 -17.98 -9.52
CA GLU A 94 1.75 -17.40 -9.28
C GLU A 94 2.31 -17.80 -7.91
N ILE A 95 1.46 -17.92 -6.88
CA ILE A 95 1.92 -18.39 -5.57
C ILE A 95 2.30 -19.87 -5.62
N VAL A 96 1.58 -20.70 -6.39
CA VAL A 96 1.98 -22.11 -6.66
C VAL A 96 3.37 -22.17 -7.31
N LYS A 97 3.76 -21.17 -8.09
CA LYS A 97 5.11 -21.03 -8.68
C LYS A 97 6.14 -20.43 -7.73
N HIS A 98 5.81 -20.27 -6.45
CA HIS A 98 6.64 -19.66 -5.40
C HIS A 98 6.91 -18.15 -5.59
N THR A 99 6.04 -17.43 -6.32
CA THR A 99 6.09 -15.96 -6.34
C THR A 99 5.59 -15.40 -5.01
N SER A 100 6.33 -14.45 -4.44
CA SER A 100 5.92 -13.80 -3.18
C SER A 100 4.67 -12.93 -3.37
N ALA A 101 3.89 -12.71 -2.30
CA ALA A 101 2.71 -11.85 -2.34
C ALA A 101 2.99 -10.46 -2.96
N LYS A 102 4.12 -9.83 -2.57
CA LYS A 102 4.57 -8.57 -3.15
C LYS A 102 4.88 -8.70 -4.64
N GLY A 103 5.64 -9.72 -5.03
CA GLY A 103 5.98 -9.95 -6.44
C GLY A 103 4.75 -10.19 -7.31
N VAL A 104 3.74 -10.89 -6.80
CA VAL A 104 2.47 -11.06 -7.52
C VAL A 104 1.76 -9.72 -7.71
N CYS A 105 1.73 -8.88 -6.68
CA CYS A 105 1.08 -7.56 -6.76
C CYS A 105 1.81 -6.59 -7.71
N GLU A 106 3.15 -6.66 -7.77
CA GLU A 106 3.97 -5.97 -8.79
C GLU A 106 3.64 -6.46 -10.20
N LEU A 107 3.48 -7.78 -10.40
CA LEU A 107 3.12 -8.36 -11.70
C LEU A 107 1.70 -8.01 -12.16
N LEU A 108 0.81 -7.70 -11.21
CA LEU A 108 -0.58 -7.31 -11.48
C LEU A 108 -0.76 -5.79 -11.60
N GLY A 109 0.28 -5.00 -11.28
CA GLY A 109 0.25 -3.54 -11.37
C GLY A 109 -0.49 -2.87 -10.20
N PHE A 110 -0.69 -3.57 -9.09
CA PHE A 110 -1.15 -2.98 -7.83
C PHE A 110 0.00 -2.39 -7.01
N CYS A 111 1.21 -2.88 -7.27
CA CYS A 111 2.50 -2.33 -6.91
C CYS A 111 3.31 -2.21 -8.24
#